data_AF-A5UQ91-F1
#
_entry.id   AF-A5UQ91-F1
#
_cell.length_a   1.000
_cell.length_b   1.000
_cell.length_c   1.000
_cell.angle_alpha   90.00
_cell.angle_beta   90.00
_cell.angle_gamma   90.00
#
_symmetry.space_group_name_H-M   'P 1'
#
loop_
_entity.id
_entity.type
_entity.pdbx_description
1 polymer ?
#
loop_
_entity_poly.entity_id
_entity_poly.type
_entity_poly.pdbx_seq_one_letter_code
_entity_poly.pdbx_strand_id
1 'polypeptide(L)'
;MSTIGYIYRLLDATSDRVRDAVRAYVNIPCWTFGGASLWDVQPDAGRANLRPITRLEDIALLDVSGDFGHAFSANAEVRWKRLDADSYDVLILSEQPLNIEDARPLTCEDAPWEISRPQKAMILQSGDRPALKYVLYCAPLGALQLMRLTGVATEEEQE
;
A
#
# COMPACT_ATOMS: atom_id res chain seq x y z
N MET A 1 -2.95 15.14 19.86
CA MET A 1 -3.75 15.54 18.69
C MET A 1 -3.97 14.31 17.85
N SER A 2 -5.20 14.01 17.43
CA SER A 2 -5.42 13.00 16.39
C SER A 2 -4.71 13.48 15.13
N THR A 3 -3.96 12.59 14.49
CA THR A 3 -3.31 12.91 13.22
C THR A 3 -4.32 12.63 12.10
N ILE A 4 -4.30 13.42 11.03
CA ILE A 4 -5.21 13.27 9.90
C ILE A 4 -4.58 12.35 8.86
N GLY A 5 -5.36 11.42 8.34
CA GLY A 5 -5.02 10.60 7.19
C GLY A 5 -5.66 11.14 5.91
N TYR A 6 -4.97 10.97 4.79
CA TYR A 6 -5.45 11.35 3.47
C TYR A 6 -5.53 10.10 2.60
N ILE A 7 -6.65 9.96 1.88
CA ILE A 7 -6.88 8.86 0.96
C ILE A 7 -7.25 9.46 -0.40
N TYR A 8 -6.58 9.00 -1.44
CA TYR A 8 -6.84 9.39 -2.82
C TYR A 8 -7.13 8.14 -3.65
N ARG A 9 -7.96 8.28 -4.67
CA ARG A 9 -8.25 7.23 -5.63
C ARG A 9 -7.98 7.68 -7.05
N LEU A 10 -7.20 6.89 -7.78
CA LEU A 10 -7.05 6.98 -9.23
C LEU A 10 -7.82 5.81 -9.83
N LEU A 11 -8.75 6.10 -10.73
CA LEU A 11 -9.46 5.10 -11.52
C LEU A 11 -8.76 4.94 -12.87
N ASP A 12 -8.84 3.74 -13.43
CA ASP A 12 -8.33 3.40 -14.76
C ASP A 12 -6.86 3.78 -14.99
N ALA A 13 -6.03 3.67 -13.94
CA ALA A 13 -4.61 3.92 -14.03
C ALA A 13 -3.94 2.82 -14.86
N THR A 14 -3.00 3.20 -15.73
CA THR A 14 -2.15 2.22 -16.44
C THR A 14 -1.08 1.64 -15.52
N SER A 15 -0.46 0.54 -15.93
CA SER A 15 0.70 -0.02 -15.22
C SER A 15 1.83 1.00 -15.01
N ASP A 16 2.08 1.87 -15.99
CA ASP A 16 3.06 2.96 -15.87
C ASP A 16 2.60 4.02 -14.86
N ARG A 17 1.31 4.36 -14.85
CA ARG A 17 0.76 5.30 -13.87
C ARG A 17 0.86 4.77 -12.45
N VAL A 18 0.71 3.46 -12.23
CA VAL A 18 0.96 2.82 -10.92
C VAL A 18 2.42 3.02 -10.52
N ARG A 19 3.38 2.73 -11.41
CA ARG A 19 4.82 2.91 -11.12
C ARG A 19 5.16 4.36 -10.80
N ASP A 20 4.61 5.30 -11.55
CA ASP A 20 4.83 6.72 -11.31
C ASP A 20 4.26 7.16 -9.95
N ALA A 21 3.06 6.69 -9.59
CA ALA A 21 2.48 6.97 -8.27
C ALA A 21 3.35 6.40 -7.13
N VAL A 22 3.87 5.17 -7.28
CA VAL A 22 4.77 4.58 -6.28
C VAL A 22 6.06 5.40 -6.16
N ARG A 23 6.69 5.74 -7.29
CA ARG A 23 7.92 6.55 -7.32
C ARG A 23 7.71 7.91 -6.65
N ALA A 24 6.60 8.58 -6.97
CA ALA A 24 6.33 9.94 -6.51
C ALA A 24 5.92 10.02 -5.03
N TYR A 25 5.12 9.08 -4.55
CA TYR A 25 4.45 9.23 -3.25
C TYR A 25 4.98 8.29 -2.17
N VAL A 26 5.40 7.07 -2.54
CA VAL A 26 5.99 6.12 -1.57
C VAL A 26 7.49 6.39 -1.41
N ASN A 27 8.14 6.84 -2.49
CA ASN A 27 9.59 6.94 -2.67
C ASN A 27 10.31 5.60 -2.57
N ILE A 28 11.47 5.50 -3.22
CA ILE A 28 12.34 4.32 -3.17
C ILE A 28 13.60 4.67 -2.36
N PRO A 29 14.13 3.76 -1.52
CA PRO A 29 13.67 2.38 -1.31
C PRO A 29 12.36 2.27 -0.52
N CYS A 30 11.54 1.30 -0.90
CA CYS A 30 10.29 0.97 -0.20
C CYS A 30 10.09 -0.54 -0.08
N TRP A 31 8.97 -0.94 0.53
CA TRP A 31 8.54 -2.34 0.58
C TRP A 31 7.41 -2.56 -0.41
N THR A 32 7.35 -3.74 -1.02
CA THR A 32 6.30 -4.11 -1.96
C THR A 32 5.89 -5.55 -1.81
N PHE A 33 4.62 -5.85 -2.07
CA PHE A 33 4.12 -7.20 -2.30
C PHE A 33 2.91 -7.14 -3.21
N GLY A 34 2.47 -8.30 -3.69
CA GLY A 34 1.25 -8.42 -4.45
C GLY A 34 0.86 -9.86 -4.61
N GLY A 35 -0.08 -10.09 -5.50
CA GLY A 35 -0.52 -11.44 -5.77
C GLY A 35 -1.49 -11.54 -6.91
N ALA A 36 -1.82 -12.78 -7.23
CA ALA A 36 -2.69 -13.14 -8.31
C ALA A 36 -3.54 -14.35 -7.94
N SER A 37 -4.80 -14.26 -8.31
CA SER A 37 -5.80 -15.31 -8.21
C SER A 37 -6.30 -15.69 -9.61
N LEU A 38 -6.46 -14.71 -10.52
CA LEU A 38 -7.02 -14.90 -11.85
C LEU A 38 -6.06 -14.56 -13.00
N TRP A 39 -5.33 -13.44 -12.92
CA TRP A 39 -4.64 -12.86 -14.08
C TRP A 39 -3.13 -13.18 -14.18
N ASP A 40 -2.59 -13.91 -13.21
CA ASP A 40 -1.17 -14.33 -13.19
C ASP A 40 -1.01 -15.80 -12.78
N VAL A 41 -1.95 -16.63 -13.22
CA VAL A 41 -1.80 -18.08 -13.17
C VAL A 41 -0.92 -18.53 -14.34
N GLN A 42 0.39 -18.60 -14.10
CA GLN A 42 1.34 -19.34 -14.92
C GLN A 42 1.78 -20.60 -14.14
N PRO A 43 1.05 -21.73 -14.27
CA PRO A 43 1.33 -22.95 -13.51
C PRO A 43 2.78 -23.44 -13.67
N ASP A 44 3.35 -23.24 -14.86
CA ASP A 44 4.70 -23.67 -15.22
C ASP A 44 5.81 -22.74 -14.70
N ALA A 45 5.46 -21.53 -14.23
CA ALA A 45 6.44 -20.58 -13.71
C ALA A 45 6.76 -20.81 -12.22
N GLY A 46 6.06 -21.73 -11.54
CA GLY A 46 6.29 -22.07 -10.13
C GLY A 46 6.10 -20.92 -9.14
N ARG A 47 5.38 -19.85 -9.54
CA ARG A 47 5.16 -18.67 -8.70
C ARG A 47 4.01 -18.91 -7.73
N ALA A 48 4.21 -18.50 -6.48
CA ALA A 48 3.13 -18.49 -5.49
C ALA A 48 2.13 -17.37 -5.81
N ASN A 49 0.84 -17.69 -5.70
CA ASN A 49 -0.27 -16.73 -5.88
C ASN A 49 -0.11 -15.48 -5.00
N LEU A 50 0.36 -15.65 -3.77
CA LEU A 50 0.76 -14.54 -2.91
C LEU A 50 2.28 -14.37 -2.96
N ARG A 51 2.74 -13.20 -3.37
CA ARG A 51 4.16 -12.86 -3.50
C ARG A 51 4.69 -12.33 -2.15
N PRO A 52 5.96 -12.61 -1.80
CA PRO A 52 6.52 -12.18 -0.54
C PRO A 52 6.66 -10.65 -0.47
N ILE A 53 6.66 -10.11 0.75
CA ILE A 53 7.07 -8.73 1.00
C ILE A 53 8.57 -8.62 0.77
N THR A 54 8.94 -7.74 -0.15
CA THR A 54 10.34 -7.55 -0.57
C THR A 54 10.66 -6.06 -0.59
N ARG A 55 11.95 -5.76 -0.41
CA ARG A 55 12.45 -4.39 -0.53
C ARG A 55 12.65 -4.07 -2.01
N LEU A 56 12.06 -2.97 -2.45
CA LEU A 56 12.16 -2.44 -3.79
C LEU A 56 13.21 -1.32 -3.80
N GLU A 57 14.27 -1.52 -4.56
CA GLU A 57 15.38 -0.55 -4.74
C GLU A 57 15.31 0.16 -6.10
N ASP A 58 14.57 -0.40 -7.06
CA ASP A 58 14.37 0.16 -8.39
C ASP A 58 12.92 -0.05 -8.82
N ILE A 59 12.26 1.03 -9.23
CA ILE A 59 10.86 1.02 -9.67
C ILE A 59 10.64 0.16 -10.91
N ALA A 60 11.66 -0.03 -11.74
CA ALA A 60 11.58 -0.91 -12.90
C ALA A 60 11.33 -2.37 -12.49
N LEU A 61 11.68 -2.73 -11.25
CA LEU A 61 11.44 -4.05 -10.67
C LEU A 61 10.07 -4.19 -10.02
N LEU A 62 9.24 -3.13 -10.00
CA LEU A 62 7.90 -3.21 -9.44
C LEU A 62 7.02 -4.12 -10.30
N ASP A 63 6.66 -5.26 -9.72
CA ASP A 63 5.79 -6.23 -10.36
C ASP A 63 4.31 -5.88 -10.16
N VAL A 64 3.69 -5.36 -11.21
CA VAL A 64 2.25 -5.01 -11.29
C VAL A 64 1.44 -6.04 -12.09
N SER A 65 2.04 -7.16 -12.48
CA SER A 65 1.38 -8.15 -13.35
C SER A 65 0.27 -8.96 -12.68
N GLY A 66 0.19 -8.95 -11.34
CA GLY A 66 -0.83 -9.65 -10.58
C GLY A 66 -2.20 -8.95 -10.55
N ASP A 67 -3.14 -9.53 -9.81
CA ASP A 67 -4.48 -8.98 -9.59
C ASP A 67 -4.47 -7.79 -8.64
N PHE A 68 -3.49 -7.75 -7.72
CA PHE A 68 -3.36 -6.68 -6.75
C PHE A 68 -1.91 -6.51 -6.32
N GLY A 69 -1.62 -5.36 -5.73
CA GLY A 69 -0.36 -5.15 -5.04
C GLY A 69 -0.34 -3.89 -4.21
N HIS A 70 0.72 -3.78 -3.45
CA HIS A 70 0.96 -2.75 -2.47
C HIS A 70 2.43 -2.33 -2.55
N ALA A 71 2.70 -1.03 -2.50
CA ALA A 71 4.01 -0.48 -2.25
C ALA A 71 3.89 0.51 -1.08
N PHE A 72 4.76 0.41 -0.09
CA PHE A 72 4.62 1.17 1.15
C PHE A 72 5.94 1.57 1.77
N SER A 73 5.91 2.71 2.46
CA SER A 73 6.99 3.27 3.25
C SER A 73 6.43 3.92 4.52
N ALA A 74 7.31 4.50 5.33
CA ALA A 74 6.89 5.21 6.54
C ALA A 74 5.86 6.31 6.25
N ASN A 75 5.92 6.93 5.06
CA ASN A 75 5.18 8.14 4.74
C ASN A 75 3.86 7.87 3.99
N ALA A 76 3.87 6.91 3.06
CA ALA A 76 2.70 6.62 2.23
C ALA A 76 2.60 5.14 1.87
N GLU A 77 1.44 4.75 1.36
CA GLU A 77 1.19 3.46 0.72
C GLU A 77 0.37 3.67 -0.55
N VAL A 78 0.76 2.98 -1.62
CA VAL A 78 0.00 2.85 -2.86
C VAL A 78 -0.48 1.42 -2.95
N ARG A 79 -1.78 1.23 -3.18
CA ARG A 79 -2.42 -0.06 -3.44
C ARG A 79 -3.04 -0.03 -4.80
N TRP A 80 -2.96 -1.13 -5.52
CA TRP A 80 -3.64 -1.27 -6.79
C TRP A 80 -4.39 -2.58 -6.85
N LYS A 81 -5.51 -2.55 -7.57
CA LYS A 81 -6.27 -3.72 -7.98
C LYS A 81 -6.45 -3.65 -9.49
N ARG A 82 -6.10 -4.74 -10.18
CA ARG A 82 -6.29 -4.86 -11.61
C ARG A 82 -7.77 -4.95 -11.96
N LEU A 83 -8.18 -4.16 -12.94
CA LEU A 83 -9.53 -4.14 -13.51
C LEU A 83 -9.58 -4.94 -14.82
N ASP A 84 -8.57 -4.79 -15.68
CA ASP A 84 -8.43 -5.50 -16.95
C ASP A 84 -6.95 -5.69 -17.37
N ALA A 85 -6.68 -5.87 -18.67
CA ALA A 85 -5.35 -6.11 -19.21
C ALA A 85 -4.31 -5.03 -18.86
N ASP A 86 -4.68 -3.76 -18.75
CA ASP A 86 -3.74 -2.68 -18.37
C ASP A 86 -4.41 -1.55 -17.56
N SER A 87 -5.63 -1.76 -17.06
CA SER A 87 -6.33 -0.82 -16.19
C SER A 87 -6.31 -1.27 -14.73
N TYR A 88 -6.09 -0.32 -13.82
CA TYR A 88 -5.99 -0.52 -12.39
C TYR A 88 -6.81 0.53 -11.61
N ASP A 89 -7.46 0.09 -10.54
CA ASP A 89 -8.00 0.94 -9.50
C ASP A 89 -6.95 1.11 -8.40
N VAL A 90 -6.54 2.34 -8.13
CA VAL A 90 -5.41 2.66 -7.27
C VAL A 90 -5.85 3.51 -6.10
N LEU A 91 -5.47 3.09 -4.89
CA LEU A 91 -5.63 3.86 -3.66
C LEU A 91 -4.26 4.34 -3.17
N ILE A 92 -4.19 5.60 -2.75
CA ILE A 92 -2.99 6.23 -2.22
C ILE A 92 -3.33 6.74 -0.81
N LEU A 93 -2.66 6.19 0.19
CA LEU A 93 -2.84 6.53 1.59
C LEU A 93 -1.61 7.30 2.09
N SER A 94 -1.82 8.47 2.68
CA SER A 94 -0.74 9.36 3.14
C SER A 94 -1.09 10.03 4.45
N GLU A 95 -0.09 10.25 5.31
CA GLU A 95 -0.23 11.08 6.53
C GLU A 95 -0.03 12.58 6.25
N GLN A 96 0.23 12.94 4.99
CA GLN A 96 0.38 14.32 4.53
C GLN A 96 -0.52 14.58 3.32
N PRO A 97 -1.03 15.81 3.14
CA PRO A 97 -1.81 16.17 1.97
C PRO A 97 -0.92 16.07 0.71
N LEU A 98 -1.44 15.39 -0.31
CA LEU A 98 -0.81 15.23 -1.62
C LEU A 98 -1.63 15.96 -2.68
N ASN A 99 -0.95 16.50 -3.68
CA ASN A 99 -1.56 16.93 -4.93
C ASN A 99 -1.27 15.88 -6.00
N ILE A 100 -2.31 15.18 -6.44
CA ILE A 100 -2.21 14.05 -7.35
C ILE A 100 -3.13 14.31 -8.53
N GLU A 101 -2.54 14.53 -9.70
CA GLU A 101 -3.28 14.75 -10.94
C GLU A 101 -4.25 13.59 -11.21
N ASP A 102 -5.50 13.95 -11.53
CA ASP A 102 -6.64 13.08 -11.78
C ASP A 102 -7.12 12.21 -10.60
N ALA A 103 -6.49 12.33 -9.43
CA ALA A 103 -6.95 11.60 -8.26
C ALA A 103 -8.14 12.30 -7.59
N ARG A 104 -9.10 11.50 -7.16
CA ARG A 104 -10.21 11.97 -6.32
C ARG A 104 -9.85 11.78 -4.86
N PRO A 105 -9.84 12.84 -4.03
CA PRO A 105 -9.74 12.67 -2.58
C PRO A 105 -10.98 11.93 -2.08
N LEU A 106 -10.78 10.95 -1.20
CA LEU A 106 -11.84 10.21 -0.49
C LEU A 106 -12.04 10.74 0.94
N THR A 107 -11.37 11.83 1.30
CA THR A 107 -11.58 12.58 2.55
C THR A 107 -12.81 13.47 2.40
N CYS A 108 -13.66 13.51 3.43
CA CYS A 108 -14.71 14.53 3.52
C CYS A 108 -14.10 15.78 4.17
N GLU A 109 -14.24 16.96 3.55
CA GLU A 109 -13.65 18.21 4.04
C GLU A 109 -14.03 18.54 5.49
N ASP A 110 -15.24 18.18 5.92
CA ASP A 110 -15.76 18.41 7.28
C ASP A 110 -15.63 17.19 8.21
N ALA A 111 -15.08 16.08 7.72
CA ALA A 111 -15.01 14.83 8.46
C ALA A 111 -13.72 14.08 8.08
N PRO A 112 -12.57 14.49 8.65
CA PRO A 112 -11.28 13.94 8.30
C PRO A 112 -11.13 12.50 8.78
N TRP A 113 -10.33 11.72 8.05
CA TRP A 113 -9.91 10.41 8.51
C TRP A 113 -8.96 10.57 9.69
N GLU A 114 -9.28 9.95 10.81
CA GLU A 114 -8.37 9.91 11.95
C GLU A 114 -7.40 8.75 11.77
N ILE A 115 -6.12 8.99 12.04
CA ILE A 115 -5.14 7.90 12.10
C ILE A 115 -4.74 7.60 13.53
N SER A 116 -4.61 6.30 13.81
CA SER A 116 -4.09 5.77 15.07
C SER A 116 -2.92 4.86 14.81
N ARG A 117 -1.82 5.08 15.53
CA ARG A 117 -0.61 4.25 15.45
C ARG A 117 -0.54 3.36 16.70
N PRO A 118 -0.66 2.04 16.54
CA PRO A 118 -0.41 1.14 17.66
C PRO A 118 1.03 1.30 18.14
N GLN A 119 1.23 1.39 19.45
CA GLN A 119 2.58 1.57 20.03
C GLN A 119 3.40 0.28 20.03
N LYS A 120 2.74 -0.89 20.12
CA LYS A 120 3.40 -2.19 20.28
C LYS A 120 2.88 -3.27 19.34
N ALA A 121 1.70 -3.07 18.73
CA ALA A 121 1.09 -4.09 17.90
C ALA A 121 1.66 -4.05 16.47
N MET A 122 2.03 -5.22 15.97
CA MET A 122 2.57 -5.42 14.62
C MET A 122 1.92 -6.65 13.98
N ILE A 123 1.98 -6.76 12.65
CA ILE A 123 1.50 -7.95 11.93
C ILE A 123 2.63 -8.97 11.88
N LEU A 124 2.43 -10.13 12.48
CA LEU A 124 3.37 -11.24 12.38
C LEU A 124 3.29 -11.87 10.98
N GLN A 125 4.45 -12.00 10.34
CA GLN A 125 4.59 -12.76 9.11
C GLN A 125 4.94 -14.21 9.43
N SER A 126 4.50 -15.15 8.60
CA SER A 126 4.96 -16.54 8.69
C SER A 126 6.41 -16.67 8.21
N GLY A 127 7.14 -17.65 8.76
CA GLY A 127 8.46 -18.07 8.28
C GLY A 127 9.63 -17.16 8.69
N ASP A 128 9.77 -16.86 9.98
CA ASP A 128 10.89 -16.08 10.58
C ASP A 128 11.17 -14.75 9.87
N ARG A 129 10.13 -14.12 9.32
CA ARG A 129 10.21 -12.82 8.66
C ARG A 129 9.91 -11.70 9.65
N PRO A 130 10.52 -10.51 9.48
CA PRO A 130 10.23 -9.35 10.31
C PRO A 130 8.73 -9.02 10.37
N ALA A 131 8.24 -8.62 11.54
CA ALA A 131 6.86 -8.16 11.67
C ALA A 131 6.62 -6.86 10.87
N LEU A 132 5.37 -6.56 10.51
CA LEU A 132 5.02 -5.33 9.79
C LEU A 132 4.44 -4.28 10.72
N LYS A 133 4.90 -3.05 10.55
CA LYS A 133 4.35 -1.87 11.20
C LYS A 133 3.19 -1.32 10.39
N TYR A 134 2.15 -0.86 11.07
CA TYR A 134 0.97 -0.29 10.42
C TYR A 134 0.41 0.92 11.17
N VAL A 135 -0.44 1.67 10.47
CA VAL A 135 -1.34 2.68 11.06
C VAL A 135 -2.77 2.37 10.67
N LEU A 136 -3.70 2.70 11.55
CA LEU A 136 -5.13 2.48 11.37
C LEU A 136 -5.76 3.76 10.85
N TYR A 137 -6.55 3.67 9.79
CA TYR A 137 -7.38 4.74 9.24
C TYR A 137 -8.81 4.51 9.69
N CYS A 138 -9.29 5.40 10.54
CA CYS A 138 -10.62 5.40 11.09
C CYS A 138 -11.47 6.46 10.36
N ALA A 139 -12.67 6.07 9.97
CA ALA A 139 -13.68 7.00 9.49
C ALA A 139 -14.02 8.01 10.60
N PRO A 140 -14.66 9.15 10.27
CA PRO A 140 -14.97 10.22 11.24
C PRO A 140 -15.83 9.81 12.45
N LEU A 141 -16.49 8.66 12.38
CA LEU A 141 -17.26 8.07 13.50
C LEU A 141 -16.43 7.07 14.33
N GLY A 142 -15.12 7.04 14.15
CA GLY A 142 -14.18 6.14 14.83
C GLY A 142 -14.15 4.71 14.29
N ALA A 143 -14.94 4.38 13.26
CA ALA A 143 -14.96 3.05 12.68
C ALA A 143 -13.68 2.80 11.87
N LEU A 144 -12.93 1.75 12.21
CA LEU A 144 -11.78 1.31 11.42
C LEU A 144 -12.22 0.93 10.00
N GLN A 145 -11.56 1.48 8.98
CA GLN A 145 -11.83 1.13 7.58
C GLN A 145 -10.62 0.53 6.89
N LEU A 146 -9.42 1.06 7.14
CA LEU A 146 -8.22 0.64 6.45
C LEU A 146 -7.03 0.55 7.42
N MET A 147 -6.12 -0.36 7.13
CA MET A 147 -4.84 -0.48 7.83
C MET A 147 -3.72 -0.19 6.84
N ARG A 148 -2.97 0.90 7.00
CA ARG A 148 -1.86 1.29 6.13
C ARG A 148 -0.55 0.67 6.61
N LEU A 149 0.18 -0.02 5.74
CA LEU A 149 1.51 -0.55 6.08
C LEU A 149 2.55 0.57 6.05
N THR A 150 3.51 0.52 6.97
CA THR A 150 4.49 1.62 7.16
C THR A 150 5.94 1.16 7.15
N GLY A 151 6.19 -0.15 7.18
CA GLY A 151 7.53 -0.73 7.15
C GLY A 151 7.57 -2.09 7.84
N VAL A 152 8.79 -2.57 8.05
CA VAL A 152 9.09 -3.78 8.81
C VAL A 152 9.68 -3.41 10.18
N ALA A 153 9.53 -4.28 11.16
CA ALA A 153 10.16 -4.18 12.47
C ALA A 153 11.67 -4.38 12.36
N THR A 154 12.46 -3.57 13.07
CA THR A 154 13.89 -3.85 13.27
C THR A 154 14.09 -4.89 14.36
N GLU A 155 15.26 -5.53 14.42
CA GLU A 155 15.56 -6.59 15.41
C GLU A 155 15.33 -6.14 16.86
N GLU A 156 15.67 -4.89 17.21
CA GLU A 156 15.48 -4.29 18.54
C GLU A 156 14.00 -4.10 18.94
N GLU A 157 13.06 -4.12 17.99
CA GLU A 157 11.64 -3.90 18.23
C GLU A 157 10.84 -5.21 18.33
N GLN A 158 11.52 -6.36 18.19
CA GLN A 158 10.93 -7.70 18.22
C GLN A 158 11.06 -8.39 19.58
N GLU A 159 11.76 -7.78 20.55
CA GLU A 159 11.91 -8.21 21.95
C GLU A 159 10.87 -7.55 22.89
#